data_AF-A0A0R2YEJ7-F1
#
_entry.id   AF-A0A0R2YEJ7-F1
#
_cell.length_a   1.000
_cell.length_b   1.000
_cell.length_c   1.000
_cell.angle_alpha   90.00
_cell.angle_beta   90.00
_cell.angle_gamma   90.00
#
_symmetry.space_group_name_H-M   'P 1'
#
loop_
_entity.id
_entity.type
_entity.pdbx_description
1 polymer ?
#
loop_
_entity_poly.entity_id
_entity_poly.type
_entity_poly.pdbx_seq_one_letter_code
_entity_poly.pdbx_strand_id
1 'polypeptide(L)'
;MPKYRVKETITLYGGELILTAAQASARQHCLEPDEKKKGRYTILEPVQFKVGEVIVIPGEPDKALEQRLVKVDKAGGASDAE
;
A
#
# COMPACT_ATOMS: atom_id res chain seq x y z
N MET A 1 -2.25 9.06 -6.47
CA MET A 1 -2.46 8.21 -5.27
C MET A 1 -1.21 8.26 -4.43
N PRO A 2 -1.30 8.63 -3.15
CA PRO A 2 -0.14 8.73 -2.28
C PRO A 2 0.47 7.35 -2.03
N LYS A 3 1.80 7.27 -2.17
CA LYS A 3 2.57 6.09 -1.80
C LYS A 3 3.06 6.28 -0.37
N TYR A 4 3.06 5.22 0.42
CA TYR A 4 3.53 5.24 1.78
C TYR A 4 4.58 4.16 1.98
N ARG A 5 5.69 4.52 2.62
CA ARG A 5 6.69 3.58 3.09
C ARG A 5 6.41 3.24 4.55
N VAL A 6 6.36 1.96 4.84
CA VAL A 6 6.13 1.42 6.17
C VAL A 6 7.38 1.64 7.03
N LYS A 7 7.28 2.41 8.12
CA LYS A 7 8.36 2.64 9.09
C LYS A 7 8.41 1.57 10.17
N GLU A 8 7.24 1.07 10.53
CA GLU A 8 7.05 0.06 11.56
C GLU A 8 6.09 -0.99 11.03
N THR A 9 6.24 -2.25 11.47
CA THR A 9 5.33 -3.31 11.06
C THR A 9 3.88 -2.93 11.37
N ILE A 10 3.07 -2.75 10.32
CA ILE A 10 1.65 -2.42 10.44
C ILE A 10 0.80 -3.63 10.06
N THR A 11 -0.38 -3.69 10.65
CA THR A 11 -1.43 -4.64 10.25
C THR A 11 -2.65 -3.83 9.85
N LEU A 12 -3.14 -4.07 8.64
CA LEU A 12 -4.35 -3.45 8.11
C LEU A 12 -5.49 -4.45 8.22
N TYR A 13 -6.59 -4.03 8.84
CA TYR A 13 -7.75 -4.89 9.13
C TYR A 13 -8.89 -4.72 8.14
N GLY A 14 -8.80 -3.77 7.21
CA GLY A 14 -9.86 -3.44 6.27
C GLY A 14 -9.48 -2.26 5.39
N GLY A 15 -10.33 -1.99 4.41
CA GLY A 15 -10.12 -0.94 3.41
C GLY A 15 -9.57 -1.49 2.09
N GLU A 16 -9.20 -0.58 1.20
CA GLU A 16 -8.68 -0.93 -0.12
C GLU A 16 -7.18 -0.61 -0.18
N LEU A 17 -6.46 -1.36 -0.99
CA LEU A 17 -5.05 -1.17 -1.26
C LEU A 17 -4.80 -1.25 -2.76
N ILE A 18 -3.74 -0.59 -3.19
CA ILE A 18 -3.19 -0.78 -4.52
C ILE A 18 -1.80 -1.41 -4.36
N LEU A 19 -1.67 -2.62 -4.89
CA LEU A 19 -0.50 -3.46 -4.72
C LEU A 19 0.00 -3.94 -6.07
N THR A 20 1.30 -4.20 -6.16
CA THR A 20 1.86 -4.93 -7.30
C THR A 20 1.46 -6.41 -7.23
N ALA A 21 1.49 -7.12 -8.36
CA ALA A 21 1.16 -8.54 -8.41
C ALA A 21 2.01 -9.38 -7.44
N ALA A 22 3.29 -9.04 -7.28
CA ALA A 22 4.18 -9.69 -6.33
C ALA A 22 3.76 -9.48 -4.87
N GLN A 23 3.40 -8.25 -4.51
CA GLN A 23 2.93 -7.92 -3.16
C GLN A 23 1.58 -8.56 -2.84
N ALA A 24 0.67 -8.57 -3.81
CA ALA A 24 -0.65 -9.19 -3.68
C ALA A 24 -0.56 -10.71 -3.61
N SER A 25 0.31 -11.34 -4.41
CA SER A 25 0.48 -12.80 -4.42
C SER A 25 0.91 -13.35 -3.06
N ALA A 26 1.80 -12.65 -2.34
CA ALA A 26 2.20 -13.04 -0.99
C ALA A 26 1.06 -13.00 0.05
N ARG A 27 -0.04 -12.30 -0.25
CA ARG A 27 -1.15 -11.98 0.65
C ARG A 27 -2.51 -12.29 0.02
N GLN A 28 -2.52 -13.14 -1.01
CA GLN A 28 -3.70 -13.35 -1.84
C GLN A 28 -4.87 -13.94 -1.05
N HIS A 29 -4.59 -14.70 0.01
CA HIS A 29 -5.61 -15.25 0.91
C HIS A 29 -6.33 -14.17 1.73
N CYS A 30 -5.67 -13.03 2.01
CA CYS A 30 -6.24 -11.92 2.76
C CYS A 30 -6.85 -10.82 1.87
N LEU A 31 -6.73 -10.94 0.55
CA LEU A 31 -7.02 -9.87 -0.41
C LEU A 31 -8.00 -10.33 -1.48
N GLU A 32 -9.05 -9.55 -1.71
CA GLU A 32 -9.97 -9.72 -2.83
C GLU A 32 -9.60 -8.74 -3.95
N PRO A 33 -9.23 -9.21 -5.16
CA PRO A 33 -8.97 -8.31 -6.27
C PRO A 33 -10.25 -7.60 -6.72
N ASP A 34 -10.15 -6.30 -6.98
CA ASP A 34 -11.25 -5.53 -7.59
C ASP A 34 -11.33 -5.88 -9.08
N GLU A 35 -12.40 -6.56 -9.49
CA GLU A 35 -12.61 -6.99 -10.88
C GLU A 35 -12.69 -5.82 -11.88
N LYS A 36 -13.02 -4.61 -11.42
CA LYS A 36 -13.15 -3.41 -12.24
C LYS A 36 -11.84 -2.64 -12.34
N LYS A 37 -10.88 -2.84 -11.43
CA LYS A 37 -9.63 -2.09 -11.35
C LYS A 37 -8.42 -3.00 -11.08
N LYS A 38 -7.64 -3.24 -12.13
CA LYS A 38 -6.39 -4.01 -12.05
C LYS A 38 -5.42 -3.40 -11.02
N GLY A 39 -4.92 -4.25 -10.11
CA GLY A 39 -3.95 -3.87 -9.08
C GLY A 39 -4.57 -3.24 -7.84
N ARG A 40 -5.90 -3.13 -7.77
CA ARG A 40 -6.64 -2.75 -6.57
C ARG A 40 -7.17 -4.00 -5.88
N TYR A 41 -7.06 -4.01 -4.56
CA TYR A 41 -7.44 -5.13 -3.72
C TYR A 41 -8.19 -4.62 -2.50
N THR A 42 -9.25 -5.31 -2.12
CA THR A 42 -9.97 -5.11 -0.86
C THR A 42 -9.39 -6.05 0.19
N ILE A 43 -9.16 -5.54 1.39
CA ILE A 43 -8.69 -6.34 2.51
C ILE A 43 -9.87 -7.13 3.08
N LEU A 44 -9.82 -8.46 3.01
CA LEU A 44 -10.81 -9.37 3.62
C LEU A 44 -10.36 -9.85 5.01
N GLU A 45 -9.07 -10.10 5.17
CA GLU A 45 -8.47 -10.55 6.43
C GLU A 45 -7.28 -9.65 6.80
N PRO A 46 -6.82 -9.65 8.07
CA PRO A 46 -5.73 -8.78 8.51
C PRO A 46 -4.44 -8.97 7.69
N VAL A 47 -4.00 -7.94 6.99
CA VAL A 47 -2.78 -7.95 6.16
C VAL A 47 -1.65 -7.25 6.89
N GLN A 48 -0.55 -7.97 7.14
CA GLN A 48 0.65 -7.38 7.74
C GLN A 48 1.64 -6.91 6.67
N PHE A 49 2.20 -5.71 6.87
CA PHE A 49 3.30 -5.16 6.08
C PHE A 49 4.53 -4.94 6.95
N LYS A 50 5.70 -5.29 6.40
CA LYS A 50 6.98 -5.17 7.09
C LYS A 50 7.58 -3.78 6.87
N VAL A 51 8.47 -3.40 7.78
CA VAL A 51 9.28 -2.19 7.65
C VAL A 51 9.99 -2.17 6.30
N GLY A 52 9.93 -1.03 5.62
CA GLY A 52 10.54 -0.82 4.32
C GLY A 52 9.65 -1.11 3.12
N GLU A 53 8.51 -1.81 3.29
CA GLU A 53 7.55 -2.00 2.19
C GLU A 53 6.91 -0.68 1.77
N VAL A 54 6.63 -0.55 0.48
CA VAL A 54 5.92 0.60 -0.09
C VAL A 54 4.53 0.14 -0.50
N ILE A 55 3.51 0.75 0.08
CA ILE A 55 2.10 0.46 -0.18
C ILE A 55 1.40 1.71 -0.72
N VAL A 56 0.34 1.50 -1.48
CA VAL A 56 -0.51 2.59 -1.97
C VAL A 56 -1.88 2.45 -1.33
N ILE A 57 -2.25 3.44 -0.53
CA ILE A 57 -3.55 3.52 0.13
C ILE A 57 -4.41 4.52 -0.65
N PRO A 58 -5.55 4.10 -1.22
CA PRO A 58 -6.50 5.01 -1.83
C PRO A 58 -7.22 5.81 -0.74
N GLY A 59 -6.94 7.12 -0.67
CA GLY A 59 -7.48 8.01 0.35
C GLY A 59 -6.44 8.40 1.39
N GLU A 60 -6.91 8.95 2.50
CA GLU A 60 -6.07 9.34 3.62
C GLU A 60 -6.03 8.21 4.67
N PRO A 61 -4.84 7.76 5.09
CA PRO A 61 -4.72 6.82 6.20
C PRO A 61 -5.22 7.46 7.50
N ASP A 62 -5.69 6.65 8.45
CA ASP A 62 -6.05 7.16 9.77
C ASP A 62 -4.82 7.65 10.54
N LYS A 63 -5.04 8.51 11.55
CA LYS A 63 -3.96 9.15 12.33
C LYS A 63 -2.98 8.15 12.97
N ALA A 64 -3.44 6.96 13.37
CA ALA A 64 -2.57 5.96 13.98
C ALA A 64 -1.67 5.32 12.92
N LEU A 65 -2.21 5.08 11.72
CA LEU A 65 -1.45 4.59 10.59
C LEU A 65 -0.47 5.64 10.04
N GLU A 66 -0.85 6.91 10.02
CA GLU A 66 0.01 8.04 9.62
C GLU A 66 1.31 8.11 10.42
N GLN A 67 1.27 7.82 11.72
CA GLN A 67 2.49 7.83 12.55
C GLN A 67 3.50 6.74 12.14
N ARG A 68 3.00 5.64 11.57
CA ARG A 68 3.76 4.44 11.22
C ARG A 68 4.10 4.38 9.72
N LEU A 69 3.64 5.38 8.97
CA LEU A 69 3.85 5.54 7.54
C LEU A 69 4.70 6.79 7.27
N VAL A 70 5.51 6.72 6.22
CA VAL A 70 6.11 7.90 5.59
C VAL A 70 5.44 8.08 4.27
N LYS A 71 4.80 9.23 4.07
CA LYS A 71 4.35 9.61 2.74
C LYS A 71 5.59 9.72 1.85
N VAL A 72 5.68 8.82 0.87
CA VAL A 72 6.64 8.90 -0.21
C VAL A 72 6.03 9.86 -1.21
N ASP A 73 6.19 11.15 -0.92
CA ASP A 73 5.92 12.16 -1.93
C ASP A 73 6.85 11.87 -3.12
N LYS A 74 6.28 11.86 -4.32
CA LYS A 74 7.07 11.70 -5.55
C LYS A 74 7.83 13.01 -5.78
N ALA A 75 8.81 13.32 -4.93
CA ALA A 75 9.85 14.29 -5.23
C ALA A 75 10.88 13.58 -6.11
N GLY A 76 10.71 13.70 -7.44
CA GLY A 76 11.63 13.10 -8.41
C GLY A 76 10.97 12.59 -9.69
N GLY A 77 10.19 13.43 -10.36
CA GLY A 77 10.25 13.49 -11.82
C GLY A 77 11.21 14.63 -12.17
N ALA A 78 12.49 14.46 -11.87
CA ALA A 78 13.54 15.33 -12.36
C ALA A 78 14.72 14.43 -12.73
N SER A 79 14.98 14.40 -14.04
CA SER A 79 16.18 13.94 -14.72
C SER A 79 16.40 12.43 -14.81
N ASP A 80 15.86 11.82 -15.88
CA ASP A 80 16.72 11.02 -16.74
C ASP A 80 16.81 11.78 -18.07
N ALA A 81 18.01 12.26 -18.36
CA ALA A 81 18.40 12.92 -19.58
C ALA A 81 19.34 11.96 -20.29
N GLU A 82 19.01 11.57 -21.52
CA GLU A 82 19.92 11.17 -22.62
C GLU A 82 19.13 11.13 -23.94
#